data_AF-A0A958U580-F1
#
_entry.id   AF-A0A958U580-F1
#
_cell.length_a   1.000
_cell.length_b   1.000
_cell.length_c   1.000
_cell.angle_alpha   90.00
_cell.angle_beta   90.00
_cell.angle_gamma   90.00
#
_symmetry.space_group_name_H-M   'P 1'
#
loop_
_entity.id
_entity.type
_entity.pdbx_description
1 polymer ?
#
loop_
_entity_poly.entity_id
_entity_poly.type
_entity_poly.pdbx_seq_one_letter_code
_entity_poly.pdbx_strand_id
1 'polypeptide(L)'
;MKIYPHILLISLIFAASCKNSETSKNTMDILPPQVEKKEKHLEIHGDVRIDNYYWLNDRENEEVIDYLERENDYYNKMTAHTKDFQNLLFEEMKGRIKEDDASVPYFYNGYYYITRYETGKDYPIHSRKKGSLDAPEEIMFNVNDMAQDYAYYSLRGVTVSPDNQWAAFGVDTLSRRKYTLFVKNLATGEILKDEIPNTTGSATWANDNKTLFYTRKDEQTLRADRIYRHSVGENPDNDVLVFTETDETFDTFIYKTKSEKFLVIGSTSTLTSEYQILDANTPLGTFKIFQPRVPGMEYTISHFENNFYIVTNKDEA
;
A
#
# COMPACT_ATOMS: atom_id res chain seq x y z
N MET A 1 -6.62 74.94 59.33
CA MET A 1 -6.85 73.52 58.99
C MET A 1 -8.08 73.48 58.09
N LYS A 2 -8.06 73.26 56.77
CA LYS A 2 -7.06 72.82 55.78
C LYS A 2 -7.21 73.70 54.52
N ILE A 3 -6.11 73.87 53.79
CA ILE A 3 -5.94 74.67 52.57
C ILE A 3 -6.01 73.71 51.36
N TYR A 4 -6.91 74.01 50.40
CA TYR A 4 -6.96 73.82 48.91
C TYR A 4 -6.33 72.57 48.23
N PRO A 5 -6.64 72.20 46.95
CA PRO A 5 -7.40 72.92 45.90
C PRO A 5 -8.39 72.07 45.05
N HIS A 6 -9.20 72.78 44.24
CA HIS A 6 -9.80 72.24 43.02
C HIS A 6 -8.72 71.95 41.97
N ILE A 7 -8.66 70.71 41.47
CA ILE A 7 -7.85 70.35 40.31
C ILE A 7 -8.81 70.11 39.14
N LEU A 8 -8.82 71.08 38.23
CA LEU A 8 -9.34 70.99 36.88
C LEU A 8 -8.20 70.39 36.03
N LEU A 9 -8.26 69.10 35.70
CA LEU A 9 -7.24 68.48 34.85
C LEU A 9 -7.69 68.52 33.39
N ILE A 10 -7.00 69.39 32.65
CA ILE A 10 -7.10 69.62 31.22
C ILE A 10 -6.63 68.36 30.46
N SER A 11 -7.40 68.01 29.44
CA SER A 11 -7.11 67.01 28.42
C SER A 11 -5.76 67.22 27.74
N LEU A 12 -4.90 66.20 27.76
CA LEU A 12 -3.81 66.04 26.78
C LEU A 12 -3.97 64.67 26.11
N ILE A 13 -4.50 64.71 24.90
CA ILE A 13 -4.56 63.60 23.96
C ILE A 13 -3.12 63.29 23.53
N PHE A 14 -2.52 62.25 24.08
CA PHE A 14 -1.35 61.62 23.47
C PHE A 14 -1.84 60.55 22.51
N ALA A 15 -2.02 60.94 21.25
CA ALA A 15 -2.05 59.99 20.14
C ALA A 15 -0.65 59.37 20.04
N ALA A 16 -0.46 58.22 20.67
CA ALA A 16 0.68 57.36 20.40
C ALA A 16 0.52 56.86 18.96
N SER A 17 1.15 57.59 18.03
CA SER A 17 1.33 57.18 16.65
C SER A 17 1.91 55.76 16.65
N CYS A 18 1.13 54.79 16.18
CA CYS A 18 1.68 53.55 15.69
C CYS A 18 2.73 53.92 14.65
N LYS A 19 4.01 53.83 15.01
CA LYS A 19 5.05 53.61 14.01
C LYS A 19 4.67 52.30 13.32
N ASN A 20 4.00 52.40 12.17
CA ASN A 20 4.13 51.39 11.15
C ASN A 20 5.63 51.29 10.88
N SER A 21 6.30 50.33 11.53
CA SER A 21 7.49 49.78 10.93
C SER A 21 7.00 49.21 9.61
N GLU A 22 7.24 49.93 8.53
CA GLU A 22 7.23 49.35 7.20
C GLU A 22 8.11 48.12 7.30
N THR A 23 7.46 46.96 7.44
CA THR A 23 8.13 45.68 7.25
C THR A 23 8.49 45.73 5.79
N SER A 24 9.75 46.10 5.53
CA SER A 24 10.37 45.95 4.22
C SER A 24 9.89 44.61 3.68
N LYS A 25 9.07 44.65 2.62
CA LYS A 25 8.77 43.46 1.84
C LYS A 25 10.11 43.07 1.25
N ASN A 26 10.85 42.22 1.95
CA ASN A 26 11.89 41.41 1.35
C ASN A 26 11.16 40.54 0.32
N THR A 27 11.00 41.06 -0.90
CA THR A 27 10.75 40.24 -2.08
C THR A 27 11.93 39.29 -2.14
N MET A 28 11.71 38.04 -1.72
CA MET A 28 12.68 36.97 -1.96
C MET A 28 12.86 36.89 -3.46
N ASP A 29 14.05 37.25 -3.95
CA ASP A 29 14.44 37.14 -5.35
C ASP A 29 14.83 35.69 -5.68
N ILE A 30 13.88 34.77 -5.46
CA ILE A 30 14.02 33.36 -5.75
C ILE A 30 13.16 33.09 -6.99
N LEU A 31 13.82 32.90 -8.13
CA LEU A 31 13.16 32.61 -9.39
C LEU A 31 12.92 31.11 -9.56
N PRO A 32 11.76 30.70 -10.10
CA PRO A 32 11.51 29.30 -10.41
C PRO A 32 12.45 28.81 -11.51
N PRO A 33 12.94 27.56 -11.42
CA PRO A 33 13.82 27.00 -12.43
C PRO A 33 13.11 26.94 -13.77
N GLN A 34 13.83 27.27 -14.84
CA GLN A 34 13.34 27.12 -16.20
C GLN A 34 13.79 25.76 -16.75
N VAL A 35 13.03 25.24 -17.69
CA VAL A 35 13.33 23.98 -18.37
C VAL A 35 13.14 24.15 -19.88
N GLU A 36 14.01 23.50 -20.63
CA GLU A 36 14.00 23.59 -22.09
C GLU A 36 12.74 22.96 -22.68
N LYS A 37 12.20 23.61 -23.70
CA LYS A 37 11.13 23.06 -24.52
C LYS A 37 11.75 22.19 -25.60
N LYS A 38 11.41 20.90 -25.61
CA LYS A 38 11.79 19.95 -26.66
C LYS A 38 10.50 19.38 -27.25
N GLU A 39 10.17 19.85 -28.44
CA GLU A 39 8.91 19.52 -29.10
C GLU A 39 8.81 18.02 -29.39
N LYS A 40 7.75 17.40 -28.88
CA LYS A 40 7.30 16.06 -29.28
C LYS A 40 5.93 16.18 -29.93
N HIS A 41 5.82 15.74 -31.18
CA HIS A 41 4.54 15.65 -31.87
C HIS A 41 3.84 14.34 -31.48
N LEU A 42 2.60 14.47 -31.03
CA LEU A 42 1.72 13.38 -30.65
C LEU A 42 0.48 13.43 -31.55
N GLU A 43 0.32 12.45 -32.44
CA GLU A 43 -0.78 12.41 -33.39
C GLU A 43 -1.75 11.27 -33.04
N ILE A 44 -3.02 11.60 -32.83
CA ILE A 44 -4.10 10.63 -32.63
C ILE A 44 -5.35 11.16 -33.34
N HIS A 45 -6.06 10.29 -34.07
CA HIS A 45 -7.28 10.62 -34.83
C HIS A 45 -7.11 11.77 -35.85
N GLY A 46 -5.90 11.94 -36.38
CA GLY A 46 -5.57 13.01 -37.35
C GLY A 46 -5.42 14.40 -36.72
N ASP A 47 -5.40 14.52 -35.39
CA ASP A 47 -5.06 15.73 -34.66
C ASP A 47 -3.63 15.65 -34.11
N VAL A 48 -2.83 16.67 -34.35
CA VAL A 48 -1.42 16.74 -33.93
C VAL A 48 -1.30 17.71 -32.77
N ARG A 49 -0.92 17.18 -31.61
CA ARG A 49 -0.59 17.96 -30.40
C ARG A 49 0.92 18.03 -30.24
N ILE A 50 1.42 19.20 -29.86
CA ILE A 50 2.84 19.39 -29.54
C ILE A 50 2.98 19.43 -28.02
N ASP A 51 3.72 18.47 -27.48
CA ASP A 51 4.13 18.44 -26.08
C ASP A 51 5.60 18.85 -25.98
N ASN A 52 5.85 20.04 -25.43
CA ASN A 52 7.19 20.59 -25.25
C ASN A 52 8.00 19.92 -24.13
N TYR A 53 7.35 19.10 -23.30
CA TYR A 53 7.91 18.57 -22.06
C TYR A 53 7.80 17.05 -21.97
N TYR A 54 7.38 16.39 -23.04
CA TYR A 54 7.25 14.93 -23.08
C TYR A 54 8.52 14.22 -22.64
N TRP A 55 9.69 14.79 -22.93
CA TRP A 55 10.99 14.25 -22.57
C TRP A 55 11.25 14.16 -21.04
N LEU A 56 10.51 14.92 -20.22
CA LEU A 56 10.60 14.85 -18.75
C LEU A 56 10.08 13.51 -18.18
N ASN A 57 9.49 12.65 -19.00
CA ASN A 57 9.08 11.31 -18.57
C ASN A 57 10.25 10.29 -18.55
N ASP A 58 11.43 10.66 -19.06
CA ASP A 58 12.61 9.80 -19.07
C ASP A 58 13.36 9.89 -17.74
N ARG A 59 13.18 8.86 -16.91
CA ARG A 59 13.63 8.85 -15.51
C ARG A 59 15.14 8.75 -15.33
N GLU A 60 15.84 8.19 -16.31
CA GLU A 60 17.30 7.98 -16.25
C GLU A 60 18.06 9.12 -16.93
N ASN A 61 17.35 10.09 -17.52
CA ASN A 61 17.94 11.22 -18.21
C ASN A 61 18.51 12.24 -17.20
N GLU A 62 19.81 12.51 -17.31
CA GLU A 62 20.52 13.43 -16.42
C GLU A 62 19.94 14.85 -16.44
N GLU A 63 19.43 15.33 -17.58
CA GLU A 63 18.80 16.65 -17.66
C GLU A 63 17.45 16.71 -16.91
N VAL A 64 16.73 15.58 -16.85
CA VAL A 64 15.49 15.48 -16.07
C VAL A 64 15.83 15.50 -14.59
N ILE A 65 16.84 14.73 -14.17
CA ILE A 65 17.31 14.68 -12.78
C ILE A 65 17.78 16.07 -12.33
N ASP A 66 18.62 16.75 -13.12
CA ASP A 66 19.07 18.13 -12.84
C ASP A 66 17.88 19.09 -12.67
N TYR A 67 16.88 19.01 -13.56
CA TYR A 67 15.70 19.86 -13.44
C TYR A 67 14.92 19.61 -12.15
N LEU A 68 14.72 18.33 -11.76
CA LEU A 68 14.06 17.97 -10.52
C LEU A 68 14.85 18.42 -9.28
N GLU A 69 16.18 18.35 -9.31
CA GLU A 69 17.03 18.86 -8.22
C GLU A 69 16.93 20.38 -8.08
N ARG A 70 16.88 21.11 -9.20
CA ARG A 70 16.65 22.58 -9.18
C ARG A 70 15.26 22.94 -8.68
N GLU A 71 14.23 22.17 -9.03
CA GLU A 71 12.87 22.35 -8.46
C GLU A 71 12.85 22.08 -6.96
N ASN A 72 13.56 21.05 -6.48
CA ASN A 72 13.70 20.77 -5.04
C ASN A 72 14.43 21.90 -4.30
N ASP A 73 15.50 22.45 -4.86
CA ASP A 73 16.22 23.60 -4.30
C ASP A 73 15.33 24.85 -4.26
N TYR A 74 14.61 25.13 -5.35
CA TYR A 74 13.63 26.22 -5.40
C TYR A 74 12.57 26.08 -4.31
N TYR A 75 11.97 24.90 -4.18
CA TYR A 75 11.01 24.57 -3.12
C TYR A 75 11.61 24.83 -1.73
N ASN A 76 12.82 24.33 -1.47
CA ASN A 76 13.49 24.47 -0.18
C ASN A 76 13.76 25.93 0.20
N LYS A 77 14.15 26.76 -0.77
CA LYS A 77 14.40 28.19 -0.57
C LYS A 77 13.10 28.96 -0.35
N MET A 78 12.09 28.72 -1.18
CA MET A 78 10.79 29.39 -1.07
C MET A 78 10.07 29.05 0.24
N THR A 79 10.16 27.81 0.69
CA THR A 79 9.47 27.35 1.91
C THR A 79 10.32 27.50 3.18
N ALA A 80 11.55 28.02 3.08
CA ALA A 80 12.48 28.13 4.21
C ALA A 80 11.89 28.85 5.43
N HIS A 81 11.09 29.91 5.20
CA HIS A 81 10.43 30.69 6.24
C HIS A 81 9.34 29.92 7.02
N THR A 82 8.90 28.77 6.50
CA THR A 82 7.86 27.94 7.14
C THR A 82 8.42 26.77 7.93
N LYS A 83 9.74 26.55 7.95
CA LYS A 83 10.36 25.36 8.58
C LYS A 83 9.96 25.20 10.06
N ASP A 84 9.95 26.28 10.83
CA ASP A 84 9.55 26.22 12.24
C ASP A 84 8.07 25.82 12.39
N PHE A 85 7.21 26.31 11.50
CA PHE A 85 5.79 25.95 11.50
C PHE A 85 5.56 24.51 11.02
N GLN A 86 6.30 24.04 10.01
CA GLN A 86 6.29 22.64 9.58
C GLN A 86 6.71 21.71 10.72
N ASN A 87 7.77 22.06 11.47
CA ASN A 87 8.22 21.32 12.64
C ASN A 87 7.17 21.32 13.75
N LEU A 88 6.52 22.46 14.02
CA LEU A 88 5.43 22.54 15.00
C LEU A 88 4.28 21.60 14.62
N LEU A 89 3.86 21.62 13.35
CA LEU A 89 2.82 20.72 12.84
C LEU A 89 3.26 19.25 12.91
N PHE A 90 4.52 18.96 12.58
CA PHE A 90 5.06 17.60 12.69
C PHE A 90 5.01 17.08 14.12
N GLU A 91 5.50 17.83 15.10
CA GLU A 91 5.47 17.45 16.52
C GLU A 91 4.04 17.35 17.05
N GLU A 92 3.14 18.25 16.62
CA GLU A 92 1.72 18.21 16.97
C GLU A 92 1.04 16.95 16.43
N MET A 93 1.27 16.59 15.16
CA MET A 93 0.72 15.38 14.54
C MET A 93 1.31 14.12 15.17
N LYS A 94 2.64 14.09 15.36
CA LYS A 94 3.35 12.98 16.00
C LYS A 94 2.86 12.77 17.45
N GLY A 95 2.69 13.83 18.22
CA GLY A 95 2.22 13.77 19.61
C GLY A 95 0.77 13.26 19.78
N ARG A 96 -0.02 13.22 18.69
CA ARG A 96 -1.36 12.62 18.67
C ARG A 96 -1.34 11.12 18.37
N ILE A 97 -0.22 10.60 17.88
CA ILE A 97 -0.03 9.18 17.56
C ILE A 97 0.57 8.51 18.78
N LYS A 98 -0.05 7.41 19.20
CA LYS A 98 0.52 6.54 20.22
C LYS A 98 1.63 5.71 19.57
N GLU A 99 2.90 6.00 19.86
CA GLU A 99 4.02 5.28 19.23
C GLU A 99 4.05 3.79 19.60
N ASP A 100 3.75 3.47 20.86
CA ASP A 100 3.50 2.11 21.31
C ASP A 100 2.02 1.80 21.18
N ASP A 101 1.64 1.10 20.11
CA ASP A 101 0.25 0.75 19.85
C ASP A 101 0.09 -0.69 19.37
N ALA A 102 -1.08 -1.25 19.59
CA ALA A 102 -1.41 -2.61 19.20
C ALA A 102 -2.80 -2.68 18.60
N SER A 103 -2.94 -3.44 17.52
CA SER A 103 -4.24 -3.76 16.93
C SER A 103 -5.11 -4.51 17.92
N VAL A 104 -6.44 -4.36 17.80
CA VAL A 104 -7.38 -5.27 18.47
C VAL A 104 -7.09 -6.70 18.03
N PRO A 105 -6.85 -7.65 18.96
CA PRO A 105 -6.59 -9.03 18.59
C PRO A 105 -7.79 -9.67 17.90
N TYR A 106 -7.54 -10.45 16.85
CA TYR A 106 -8.58 -11.27 16.22
C TYR A 106 -8.26 -12.75 16.35
N PHE A 107 -9.29 -13.56 16.60
CA PHE A 107 -9.15 -15.01 16.71
C PHE A 107 -9.39 -15.68 15.36
N TYR A 108 -8.41 -16.45 14.90
CA TYR A 108 -8.48 -17.19 13.66
C TYR A 108 -7.68 -18.49 13.77
N ASN A 109 -8.27 -19.60 13.30
CA ASN A 109 -7.62 -20.91 13.24
C ASN A 109 -6.87 -21.35 14.51
N GLY A 110 -7.45 -21.08 15.69
CA GLY A 110 -6.85 -21.47 16.99
C GLY A 110 -5.84 -20.47 17.56
N TYR A 111 -5.63 -19.33 16.93
CA TYR A 111 -4.68 -18.29 17.35
C TYR A 111 -5.33 -16.91 17.43
N TYR A 112 -4.91 -16.11 18.41
CA TYR A 112 -5.11 -14.67 18.40
C TYR A 112 -3.95 -14.01 17.68
N TYR A 113 -4.24 -13.20 16.66
CA TYR A 113 -3.24 -12.45 15.91
C TYR A 113 -3.21 -10.99 16.35
N ILE A 114 -2.00 -10.44 16.47
CA ILE A 114 -1.75 -9.10 16.98
C ILE A 114 -0.69 -8.45 16.10
N THR A 115 -0.91 -7.20 15.72
CA THR A 115 0.11 -6.34 15.13
C THR A 115 0.39 -5.21 16.11
N ARG A 116 1.66 -4.97 16.42
CA ARG A 116 2.06 -3.94 17.37
C ARG A 116 3.23 -3.11 16.86
N TYR A 117 3.29 -1.87 17.30
CA TYR A 117 4.41 -0.94 17.09
C TYR A 117 5.08 -0.69 18.43
N GLU A 118 6.39 -0.48 18.40
CA GLU A 118 7.16 -0.12 19.60
C GLU A 118 7.69 1.31 19.43
N THR A 119 7.82 2.04 20.54
CA THR A 119 8.36 3.40 20.54
C THR A 119 9.70 3.49 19.80
N GLY A 120 9.82 4.46 18.89
CA GLY A 120 11.02 4.66 18.08
C GLY A 120 11.28 3.57 17.02
N LYS A 121 10.31 2.71 16.72
CA LYS A 121 10.37 1.74 15.61
C LYS A 121 9.42 2.15 14.49
N ASP A 122 9.91 2.08 13.26
CA ASP A 122 9.14 2.50 12.08
C ASP A 122 8.21 1.41 11.55
N TYR A 123 8.47 0.15 11.89
CA TYR A 123 7.78 -1.00 11.33
C TYR A 123 7.05 -1.85 12.39
N PRO A 124 5.97 -2.56 12.01
CA PRO A 124 5.23 -3.39 12.93
C PRO A 124 5.95 -4.69 13.30
N ILE A 125 5.53 -5.26 14.41
CA ILE A 125 5.76 -6.65 14.80
C ILE A 125 4.43 -7.40 14.65
N HIS A 126 4.44 -8.44 13.83
CA HIS A 126 3.32 -9.37 13.70
C HIS A 126 3.54 -10.57 14.60
N SER A 127 2.61 -10.83 15.51
CA SER A 127 2.67 -11.94 16.46
C SER A 127 1.34 -12.67 16.58
N ARG A 128 1.39 -13.84 17.19
CA ARG A 128 0.20 -14.63 17.51
C ARG A 128 0.29 -15.30 18.88
N LYS A 129 -0.86 -15.65 19.44
CA LYS A 129 -0.99 -16.37 20.72
C LYS A 129 -1.95 -17.53 20.60
N LYS A 130 -1.56 -18.73 21.03
CA LYS A 130 -2.34 -19.95 20.84
C LYS A 130 -3.53 -20.04 21.81
N GLY A 131 -4.74 -20.07 21.30
CA GLY A 131 -5.98 -20.35 22.04
C GLY A 131 -6.46 -19.25 23.00
N SER A 132 -5.55 -18.53 23.67
CA SER A 132 -5.84 -17.48 24.64
C SER A 132 -4.88 -16.30 24.51
N LEU A 133 -5.33 -15.09 24.89
CA LEU A 133 -4.48 -13.89 24.99
C LEU A 133 -3.46 -13.98 26.13
N ASP A 134 -3.66 -14.88 27.10
CA ASP A 134 -2.71 -15.16 28.18
C ASP A 134 -1.61 -16.16 27.76
N ALA A 135 -1.75 -16.78 26.59
CA ALA A 135 -0.73 -17.69 26.08
C ALA A 135 0.57 -16.95 25.74
N PRO A 136 1.72 -17.66 25.74
CA PRO A 136 2.98 -17.10 25.26
C PRO A 136 2.85 -16.48 23.86
N GLU A 137 3.49 -15.34 23.65
CA GLU A 137 3.55 -14.67 22.34
C GLU A 137 4.52 -15.41 21.42
N GLU A 138 4.06 -15.71 20.20
CA GLU A 138 4.87 -16.20 19.09
C GLU A 138 5.07 -15.04 18.10
N ILE A 139 6.30 -14.52 17.99
CA ILE A 139 6.62 -13.49 16.98
C ILE A 139 6.73 -14.17 15.61
N MET A 140 5.83 -13.81 14.70
CA MET A 140 5.85 -14.29 13.33
C MET A 140 6.82 -13.48 12.48
N PHE A 141 6.76 -12.15 12.59
CA PHE A 141 7.60 -11.22 11.83
C PHE A 141 7.94 -10.00 12.68
N ASN A 142 9.23 -9.73 12.86
CA ASN A 142 9.69 -8.42 13.31
C ASN A 142 10.18 -7.65 12.07
N VAL A 143 9.33 -6.76 11.56
CA VAL A 143 9.61 -6.09 10.28
C VAL A 143 10.77 -5.09 10.43
N ASN A 144 11.05 -4.60 11.65
CA ASN A 144 12.21 -3.74 11.90
C ASN A 144 13.53 -4.48 11.63
N ASP A 145 13.65 -5.73 12.10
CA ASP A 145 14.85 -6.54 11.88
C ASP A 145 15.02 -6.88 10.39
N MET A 146 13.90 -7.16 9.71
CA MET A 146 13.89 -7.49 8.28
C MET A 146 14.22 -6.28 7.40
N ALA A 147 13.89 -5.08 7.85
CA ALA A 147 14.06 -3.83 7.11
C ALA A 147 15.43 -3.14 7.32
N GLN A 148 16.25 -3.61 8.26
CA GLN A 148 17.45 -2.90 8.74
C GLN A 148 18.43 -2.48 7.62
N ASP A 149 18.56 -3.31 6.58
CA ASP A 149 19.52 -3.09 5.49
C ASP A 149 18.88 -2.44 4.25
N TYR A 150 17.64 -1.94 4.36
CA TYR A 150 16.88 -1.39 3.24
C TYR A 150 16.43 0.05 3.48
N ALA A 151 16.60 0.90 2.46
CA ALA A 151 16.06 2.27 2.48
C ALA A 151 14.52 2.31 2.41
N TYR A 152 13.90 1.25 1.88
CA TYR A 152 12.47 1.04 1.85
C TYR A 152 12.19 -0.45 2.08
N TYR A 153 11.19 -0.75 2.91
CA TYR A 153 10.75 -2.12 3.12
C TYR A 153 9.22 -2.19 3.23
N SER A 154 8.61 -3.12 2.50
CA SER A 154 7.19 -3.40 2.62
C SER A 154 6.94 -4.90 2.70
N LEU A 155 6.50 -5.36 3.87
CA LEU A 155 5.95 -6.69 4.04
C LEU A 155 4.42 -6.64 3.87
N ARG A 156 3.87 -7.51 3.03
CA ARG A 156 2.42 -7.61 2.76
C ARG A 156 1.98 -9.06 2.59
N GLY A 157 0.66 -9.24 2.54
CA GLY A 157 0.03 -10.50 2.14
C GLY A 157 0.36 -11.70 3.02
N VAL A 158 0.62 -11.48 4.31
CA VAL A 158 0.86 -12.56 5.28
C VAL A 158 -0.35 -13.47 5.36
N THR A 159 -0.17 -14.74 4.98
CA THR A 159 -1.20 -15.77 5.09
C THR A 159 -0.62 -17.03 5.72
N VAL A 160 -1.30 -17.56 6.72
CA VAL A 160 -0.88 -18.75 7.46
C VAL A 160 -1.54 -19.99 6.89
N SER A 161 -0.79 -21.09 6.77
CA SER A 161 -1.30 -22.38 6.31
C SER A 161 -2.39 -22.92 7.25
N PRO A 162 -3.32 -23.75 6.76
CA PRO A 162 -4.38 -24.33 7.58
C PRO A 162 -3.89 -25.09 8.83
N ASP A 163 -2.71 -25.71 8.78
CA ASP A 163 -2.09 -26.40 9.91
C ASP A 163 -1.28 -25.48 10.86
N ASN A 164 -1.29 -24.16 10.62
CA ASN A 164 -0.57 -23.14 11.38
C ASN A 164 0.96 -23.24 11.36
N GLN A 165 1.56 -24.08 10.50
CA GLN A 165 3.00 -24.30 10.48
C GLN A 165 3.75 -23.32 9.57
N TRP A 166 3.14 -22.88 8.47
CA TRP A 166 3.78 -22.07 7.44
C TRP A 166 3.11 -20.71 7.30
N ALA A 167 3.88 -19.72 6.90
CA ALA A 167 3.38 -18.42 6.47
C ALA A 167 3.94 -18.08 5.08
N ALA A 168 3.06 -17.74 4.14
CA ALA A 168 3.43 -17.09 2.90
C ALA A 168 3.33 -15.58 3.06
N PHE A 169 4.29 -14.82 2.53
CA PHE A 169 4.33 -13.36 2.65
C PHE A 169 5.08 -12.75 1.47
N GLY A 170 4.71 -11.52 1.09
CA GLY A 170 5.36 -10.75 0.04
C GLY A 170 6.24 -9.63 0.58
N VAL A 171 7.39 -9.41 -0.06
CA VAL A 171 8.33 -8.33 0.27
C VAL A 171 8.62 -7.47 -0.96
N ASP A 172 8.56 -6.15 -0.78
CA ASP A 172 9.03 -5.14 -1.75
C ASP A 172 10.04 -4.22 -1.07
N THR A 173 11.24 -4.11 -1.64
CA THR A 173 12.35 -3.30 -1.13
C THR A 173 12.63 -2.06 -1.98
N LEU A 174 11.84 -1.86 -3.05
CA LEU A 174 12.06 -0.81 -4.05
C LEU A 174 10.84 0.11 -4.25
N SER A 175 9.74 -0.11 -3.53
CA SER A 175 8.50 0.68 -3.62
C SER A 175 7.88 0.66 -5.02
N ARG A 176 8.08 -0.44 -5.75
CA ARG A 176 7.55 -0.64 -7.12
C ARG A 176 6.24 -1.42 -7.11
N ARG A 177 5.78 -1.86 -5.94
CA ARG A 177 4.68 -2.82 -5.75
C ARG A 177 4.89 -4.10 -6.57
N LYS A 178 6.16 -4.47 -6.79
CA LYS A 178 6.59 -5.76 -7.36
C LYS A 178 7.13 -6.56 -6.19
N TYR A 179 6.31 -7.47 -5.67
CA TYR A 179 6.66 -8.22 -4.48
C TYR A 179 7.32 -9.55 -4.85
N THR A 180 8.31 -9.95 -4.07
CA THR A 180 8.81 -11.34 -4.04
C THR A 180 8.06 -12.08 -2.93
N LEU A 181 7.42 -13.20 -3.25
CA LEU A 181 6.83 -14.08 -2.24
C LEU A 181 7.87 -15.02 -1.67
N PHE A 182 7.74 -15.27 -0.38
CA PHE A 182 8.54 -16.19 0.41
C PHE A 182 7.63 -17.06 1.28
N VAL A 183 8.15 -18.21 1.71
CA VAL A 183 7.47 -19.10 2.67
C VAL A 183 8.34 -19.28 3.92
N LYS A 184 7.76 -19.02 5.09
CA LYS A 184 8.42 -19.14 6.40
C LYS A 184 7.80 -20.25 7.23
N ASN A 185 8.63 -21.09 7.83
CA ASN A 185 8.20 -21.97 8.91
C ASN A 185 8.04 -21.17 10.20
N LEU A 186 6.84 -21.15 10.78
CA LEU A 186 6.52 -20.37 11.97
C LEU A 186 7.04 -21.01 13.27
N ALA A 187 7.35 -22.30 13.27
CA ALA A 187 7.89 -22.98 14.44
C ALA A 187 9.41 -22.80 14.57
N THR A 188 10.14 -22.85 13.45
CA THR A 188 11.61 -22.72 13.44
C THR A 188 12.09 -21.31 13.14
N GLY A 189 11.26 -20.49 12.49
CA GLY A 189 11.64 -19.18 11.97
C GLY A 189 12.38 -19.23 10.63
N GLU A 190 12.65 -20.43 10.09
CA GLU A 190 13.34 -20.62 8.82
C GLU A 190 12.49 -20.12 7.64
N ILE A 191 13.11 -19.35 6.75
CA ILE A 191 12.53 -18.96 5.47
C ILE A 191 13.08 -19.94 4.42
N LEU A 192 12.19 -20.57 3.66
CA LEU A 192 12.54 -21.46 2.57
C LEU A 192 13.24 -20.68 1.45
N LYS A 193 13.97 -21.41 0.60
CA LYS A 193 14.76 -20.82 -0.50
C LYS A 193 13.94 -20.51 -1.75
N ASP A 194 12.65 -20.88 -1.76
CA ASP A 194 11.74 -20.59 -2.85
C ASP A 194 11.37 -19.10 -2.83
N GLU A 195 11.92 -18.36 -3.80
CA GLU A 195 11.64 -16.94 -4.01
C GLU A 195 10.83 -16.76 -5.28
N ILE A 196 9.62 -16.23 -5.17
CA ILE A 196 8.71 -16.05 -6.31
C ILE A 196 8.63 -14.56 -6.65
N PRO A 197 9.38 -14.05 -7.64
CA PRO A 197 9.42 -12.63 -7.94
C PRO A 197 8.21 -12.15 -8.75
N ASN A 198 8.05 -10.82 -8.81
CA ASN A 198 7.08 -10.13 -9.66
C ASN A 198 5.61 -10.54 -9.42
N THR A 199 5.22 -10.58 -8.15
CA THR A 199 3.85 -10.90 -7.71
C THR A 199 3.12 -9.66 -7.23
N THR A 200 1.83 -9.80 -6.92
CA THR A 200 1.02 -8.78 -6.23
C THR A 200 1.28 -8.72 -4.72
N GLY A 201 2.06 -9.65 -4.16
CA GLY A 201 2.47 -9.67 -2.76
C GLY A 201 1.60 -10.49 -1.82
N SER A 202 0.57 -11.18 -2.34
CA SER A 202 -0.28 -12.09 -1.58
C SER A 202 -0.33 -13.47 -2.23
N ALA A 203 -0.51 -14.50 -1.41
CA ALA A 203 -0.77 -15.87 -1.83
C ALA A 203 -1.94 -16.46 -1.04
N THR A 204 -2.57 -17.50 -1.59
CA THR A 204 -3.71 -18.20 -0.99
C THR A 204 -3.38 -19.68 -0.83
N TRP A 205 -3.45 -20.17 0.41
CA TRP A 205 -3.26 -21.59 0.72
C TRP A 205 -4.45 -22.44 0.30
N ALA A 206 -4.16 -23.58 -0.34
CA ALA A 206 -5.07 -24.71 -0.36
C ALA A 206 -5.17 -25.38 1.03
N ASN A 207 -6.05 -26.37 1.17
CA ASN A 207 -6.26 -27.06 2.45
C ASN A 207 -5.25 -28.19 2.72
N ASP A 208 -4.33 -28.46 1.78
CA ASP A 208 -3.31 -29.52 1.89
C ASP A 208 -2.02 -29.08 2.61
N ASN A 209 -1.93 -27.80 3.00
CA ASN A 209 -0.77 -27.15 3.64
C ASN A 209 0.51 -27.14 2.79
N LYS A 210 0.41 -27.40 1.48
CA LYS A 210 1.56 -27.53 0.57
C LYS A 210 1.38 -26.77 -0.73
N THR A 211 0.15 -26.46 -1.10
CA THR A 211 -0.15 -25.76 -2.35
C THR A 211 -0.51 -24.31 -2.07
N LEU A 212 0.18 -23.40 -2.74
CA LEU A 212 -0.09 -21.97 -2.78
C LEU A 212 -0.58 -21.56 -4.15
N PHE A 213 -1.51 -20.62 -4.19
CA PHE A 213 -1.89 -19.91 -5.41
C PHE A 213 -1.54 -18.44 -5.27
N TYR A 214 -1.03 -17.83 -6.33
CA TYR A 214 -0.62 -16.43 -6.29
C TYR A 214 -0.86 -15.75 -7.64
N THR A 215 -0.89 -14.43 -7.58
CA THR A 215 -1.07 -13.58 -8.76
C THR A 215 0.27 -12.99 -9.20
N ARG A 216 0.58 -13.15 -10.48
CA ARG A 216 1.76 -12.58 -11.13
C ARG A 216 1.35 -11.36 -11.96
N LYS A 217 2.28 -10.43 -12.12
CA LYS A 217 2.10 -9.23 -12.94
C LYS A 217 2.78 -9.38 -14.30
N ASP A 218 2.22 -8.71 -15.30
CA ASP A 218 2.93 -8.45 -16.54
C ASP A 218 4.16 -7.56 -16.28
N GLU A 219 5.29 -7.87 -16.91
CA GLU A 219 6.57 -7.20 -16.63
C GLU A 219 6.61 -5.73 -17.09
N GLN A 220 5.83 -5.38 -18.13
CA GLN A 220 5.83 -4.05 -18.73
C GLN A 220 4.74 -3.17 -18.14
N THR A 221 3.51 -3.66 -18.16
CA THR A 221 2.31 -2.92 -17.75
C THR A 221 2.09 -2.96 -16.25
N LEU A 222 2.69 -3.93 -15.54
CA LEU A 222 2.48 -4.22 -14.11
C LEU A 222 1.04 -4.62 -13.75
N ARG A 223 0.20 -4.90 -14.76
CA ARG A 223 -1.17 -5.42 -14.59
C ARG A 223 -1.14 -6.82 -14.01
N ALA A 224 -2.07 -7.13 -13.11
CA ALA A 224 -2.21 -8.47 -12.55
C ALA A 224 -3.00 -9.35 -13.51
N ASP A 225 -2.32 -10.19 -14.30
CA ASP A 225 -2.93 -10.89 -15.43
C ASP A 225 -2.89 -12.43 -15.32
N ARG A 226 -2.11 -13.00 -14.39
CA ARG A 226 -1.91 -14.45 -14.30
C ARG A 226 -2.05 -14.98 -12.90
N ILE A 227 -2.68 -16.15 -12.78
CA ILE A 227 -2.72 -16.94 -11.55
C ILE A 227 -1.84 -18.18 -11.74
N TYR A 228 -0.92 -18.37 -10.80
CA TYR A 228 -0.03 -19.53 -10.75
C TYR A 228 -0.32 -20.37 -9.51
N ARG A 229 0.07 -21.64 -9.60
CA ARG A 229 0.06 -22.59 -8.48
C ARG A 229 1.49 -23.04 -8.20
N HIS A 230 1.89 -22.90 -6.94
CA HIS A 230 3.19 -23.27 -6.39
C HIS A 230 3.07 -24.43 -5.41
N SER A 231 4.00 -25.37 -5.50
CA SER A 231 4.21 -26.43 -4.50
C SER A 231 5.32 -25.99 -3.55
N VAL A 232 5.00 -25.78 -2.28
CA VAL A 232 5.93 -25.27 -1.27
C VAL A 232 7.19 -26.13 -1.18
N GLY A 233 8.35 -25.49 -1.25
CA GLY A 233 9.67 -26.13 -1.22
C GLY A 233 10.16 -26.66 -2.58
N GLU A 234 9.38 -26.54 -3.65
CA GLU A 234 9.83 -26.82 -5.02
C GLU A 234 10.41 -25.57 -5.70
N ASN A 235 11.10 -25.75 -6.84
CA ASN A 235 11.59 -24.61 -7.62
C ASN A 235 10.41 -23.84 -8.26
N PRO A 236 10.25 -22.53 -7.99
CA PRO A 236 9.21 -21.69 -8.61
C PRO A 236 9.17 -21.69 -10.14
N ASP A 237 10.27 -22.01 -10.81
CA ASP A 237 10.31 -22.14 -12.28
C ASP A 237 9.39 -23.28 -12.80
N ASN A 238 9.03 -24.23 -11.93
CA ASN A 238 8.11 -25.33 -12.25
C ASN A 238 6.65 -25.01 -11.93
N ASP A 239 6.35 -23.79 -11.46
CA ASP A 239 4.99 -23.40 -11.10
C ASP A 239 4.04 -23.49 -12.29
N VAL A 240 2.83 -23.98 -12.02
CA VAL A 240 1.83 -24.21 -13.05
C VAL A 240 1.01 -22.95 -13.27
N LEU A 241 0.96 -22.45 -14.50
CA LEU A 241 0.02 -21.41 -14.91
C LEU A 241 -1.41 -21.98 -14.86
N VAL A 242 -2.25 -21.43 -13.99
CA VAL A 242 -3.63 -21.89 -13.76
C VAL A 242 -4.62 -21.09 -14.59
N PHE A 243 -4.42 -19.78 -14.69
CA PHE A 243 -5.33 -18.87 -15.39
C PHE A 243 -4.59 -17.65 -15.95
N THR A 244 -5.08 -17.12 -17.06
CA THR A 244 -4.62 -15.86 -17.66
C THR A 244 -5.83 -15.01 -18.02
N GLU A 245 -5.88 -13.78 -17.50
CA GLU A 245 -6.86 -12.78 -17.90
C GLU A 245 -6.37 -12.09 -19.18
N THR A 246 -6.98 -12.47 -20.30
CA THR A 246 -6.58 -12.01 -21.62
C THR A 246 -7.13 -10.64 -21.99
N ASP A 247 -8.20 -10.18 -21.33
CA ASP A 247 -8.72 -8.83 -21.53
C ASP A 247 -7.89 -7.84 -20.70
N GLU A 248 -7.18 -6.94 -21.38
CA GLU A 248 -6.27 -5.96 -20.77
C GLU A 248 -6.99 -4.93 -19.88
N THR A 249 -8.32 -4.85 -19.95
CA THR A 249 -9.14 -3.97 -19.11
C THR A 249 -9.47 -4.56 -17.73
N PHE A 250 -9.15 -5.84 -17.50
CA PHE A 250 -9.41 -6.55 -16.25
C PHE A 250 -8.12 -6.79 -15.47
N ASP A 251 -8.20 -6.84 -14.15
CA ASP A 251 -7.18 -7.46 -13.30
C ASP A 251 -7.70 -8.80 -12.77
N THR A 252 -6.82 -9.76 -12.52
CA THR A 252 -7.15 -11.04 -11.88
C THR A 252 -6.54 -11.17 -10.49
N PHE A 253 -7.23 -11.90 -9.61
CA PHE A 253 -6.79 -12.18 -8.25
C PHE A 253 -7.31 -13.54 -7.79
N ILE A 254 -6.73 -14.06 -6.70
CA ILE A 254 -7.19 -15.28 -6.06
C ILE A 254 -7.36 -15.09 -4.55
N TYR A 255 -8.43 -15.67 -4.01
CA TYR A 255 -8.70 -15.71 -2.57
C TYR A 255 -9.34 -17.03 -2.17
N LYS A 256 -9.43 -17.29 -0.87
CA LYS A 256 -10.20 -18.41 -0.32
C LYS A 256 -11.44 -17.89 0.38
N THR A 257 -12.57 -18.57 0.17
CA THR A 257 -13.83 -18.24 0.86
C THR A 257 -13.69 -18.40 2.38
N LYS A 258 -14.44 -17.61 3.16
CA LYS A 258 -14.42 -17.67 4.64
C LYS A 258 -14.79 -19.05 5.22
N SER A 259 -15.53 -19.87 4.46
CA SER A 259 -15.80 -21.26 4.81
C SER A 259 -14.60 -22.20 4.67
N GLU A 260 -13.49 -21.70 4.12
CA GLU A 260 -12.28 -22.46 3.76
C GLU A 260 -12.49 -23.55 2.70
N LYS A 261 -13.70 -23.69 2.14
CA LYS A 261 -14.04 -24.76 1.19
C LYS A 261 -13.63 -24.50 -0.26
N PHE A 262 -13.65 -23.24 -0.69
CA PHE A 262 -13.40 -22.89 -2.09
C PHE A 262 -12.29 -21.87 -2.24
N LEU A 263 -11.38 -22.15 -3.18
CA LEU A 263 -10.51 -21.19 -3.83
C LEU A 263 -11.31 -20.49 -4.92
N VAL A 264 -11.12 -19.18 -5.06
CA VAL A 264 -11.84 -18.35 -6.01
C VAL A 264 -10.86 -17.49 -6.80
N ILE A 265 -10.86 -17.65 -8.12
CA ILE A 265 -10.22 -16.71 -9.04
C ILE A 265 -11.26 -15.67 -9.43
N GLY A 266 -10.95 -14.39 -9.22
CA GLY A 266 -11.75 -13.26 -9.71
C GLY A 266 -11.05 -12.56 -10.87
N SER A 267 -11.84 -12.09 -11.82
CA SER A 267 -11.45 -11.11 -12.84
C SER A 267 -12.36 -9.90 -12.74
N THR A 268 -11.81 -8.70 -12.60
CA THR A 268 -12.59 -7.47 -12.45
C THR A 268 -12.06 -6.35 -13.31
N SER A 269 -12.95 -5.66 -14.01
CA SER A 269 -12.73 -4.34 -14.61
C SER A 269 -13.57 -3.29 -13.88
N THR A 270 -13.57 -2.05 -14.35
CA THR A 270 -14.31 -0.95 -13.71
C THR A 270 -15.80 -1.21 -13.52
N LEU A 271 -16.43 -2.01 -14.38
CA LEU A 271 -17.89 -2.19 -14.42
C LEU A 271 -18.31 -3.65 -14.59
N THR A 272 -17.40 -4.62 -14.45
CA THR A 272 -17.72 -6.03 -14.74
C THR A 272 -16.85 -6.95 -13.92
N SER A 273 -17.47 -8.00 -13.37
CA SER A 273 -16.78 -9.04 -12.61
C SER A 273 -17.07 -10.43 -13.17
N GLU A 274 -16.13 -11.36 -13.00
CA GLU A 274 -16.27 -12.79 -13.25
C GLU A 274 -15.54 -13.57 -12.17
N TYR A 275 -16.13 -14.68 -11.71
CA TYR A 275 -15.49 -15.54 -10.74
C TYR A 275 -15.49 -16.99 -11.19
N GLN A 276 -14.45 -17.71 -10.78
CA GLN A 276 -14.29 -19.14 -10.96
C GLN A 276 -13.97 -19.78 -9.62
N ILE A 277 -14.48 -20.98 -9.37
CA ILE A 277 -14.33 -21.68 -8.09
C ILE A 277 -13.66 -23.04 -8.26
N LEU A 278 -12.87 -23.43 -7.26
CA LEU A 278 -12.26 -24.74 -7.11
C LEU A 278 -12.36 -25.18 -5.65
N ASP A 279 -12.66 -26.46 -5.38
CA ASP A 279 -12.61 -27.00 -4.02
C ASP A 279 -11.16 -26.95 -3.50
N ALA A 280 -10.97 -26.29 -2.36
CA ALA A 280 -9.67 -26.06 -1.74
C ALA A 280 -9.00 -27.36 -1.24
N ASN A 281 -9.74 -28.46 -1.10
CA ASN A 281 -9.21 -29.80 -0.79
C ASN A 281 -8.70 -30.54 -2.03
N THR A 282 -9.02 -30.07 -3.24
CA THR A 282 -8.54 -30.64 -4.50
C THR A 282 -7.78 -29.59 -5.32
N PRO A 283 -6.65 -29.06 -4.83
CA PRO A 283 -5.98 -27.92 -5.45
C PRO A 283 -5.35 -28.22 -6.82
N LEU A 284 -5.28 -29.48 -7.21
CA LEU A 284 -4.86 -29.88 -8.56
C LEU A 284 -6.02 -29.96 -9.57
N GLY A 285 -7.26 -29.74 -9.12
CA GLY A 285 -8.44 -29.74 -9.97
C GLY A 285 -8.53 -28.52 -10.89
N THR A 286 -9.62 -28.46 -11.65
CA THR A 286 -9.90 -27.39 -12.62
C THR A 286 -10.89 -26.39 -12.03
N PHE A 287 -10.56 -25.10 -12.13
CA PHE A 287 -11.48 -24.02 -11.80
C PHE A 287 -12.72 -24.06 -12.71
N LYS A 288 -13.88 -23.84 -12.12
CA LYS A 288 -15.16 -23.80 -12.84
C LYS A 288 -15.73 -22.40 -12.77
N ILE A 289 -16.14 -21.85 -13.91
CA ILE A 289 -16.87 -20.58 -13.96
C ILE A 289 -18.07 -20.63 -13.01
N PHE A 290 -18.18 -19.64 -12.13
CA PHE A 290 -19.33 -19.46 -11.25
C PHE A 290 -20.49 -18.87 -12.05
N GLN A 291 -20.25 -17.74 -12.72
CA GLN A 291 -21.16 -17.13 -13.67
C GLN A 291 -20.33 -16.37 -14.73
N PRO A 292 -20.55 -16.61 -16.04
CA PRO A 292 -19.84 -15.88 -17.09
C PRO A 292 -20.04 -14.36 -16.97
N ARG A 293 -19.02 -13.58 -17.34
CA ARG A 293 -19.09 -12.12 -17.32
C ARG A 293 -20.23 -11.57 -18.18
N VAL A 294 -20.92 -10.56 -17.66
CA VAL A 294 -21.94 -9.79 -18.37
C VAL A 294 -21.53 -8.31 -18.30
N PRO A 295 -21.38 -7.61 -19.43
CA PRO A 295 -20.98 -6.20 -19.42
C PRO A 295 -21.88 -5.33 -18.52
N GLY A 296 -21.27 -4.53 -17.66
CA GLY A 296 -21.97 -3.67 -16.69
C GLY A 296 -22.46 -4.37 -15.42
N MET A 297 -22.33 -5.70 -15.32
CA MET A 297 -22.73 -6.46 -14.14
C MET A 297 -21.53 -6.75 -13.26
N GLU A 298 -21.57 -6.21 -12.06
CA GLU A 298 -20.62 -6.46 -11.01
C GLU A 298 -21.26 -7.39 -9.98
N TYR A 299 -20.47 -8.32 -9.50
CA TYR A 299 -20.85 -9.14 -8.36
C TYR A 299 -19.62 -9.50 -7.54
N THR A 300 -19.83 -10.00 -6.33
CA THR A 300 -18.81 -10.65 -5.50
C THR A 300 -19.39 -11.92 -4.91
N ILE A 301 -18.56 -12.92 -4.63
CA ILE A 301 -19.02 -14.18 -4.06
C ILE A 301 -18.37 -14.48 -2.71
N SER A 302 -19.20 -14.89 -1.76
CA SER A 302 -18.81 -15.48 -0.48
C SER A 302 -19.45 -16.84 -0.33
N HIS A 303 -18.87 -17.71 0.49
CA HIS A 303 -19.44 -19.03 0.75
C HIS A 303 -19.50 -19.29 2.26
N PHE A 304 -20.63 -19.82 2.72
CA PHE A 304 -20.83 -20.28 4.09
C PHE A 304 -21.80 -21.47 4.11
N GLU A 305 -21.45 -22.49 4.90
CA GLU A 305 -22.14 -23.79 4.97
C GLU A 305 -22.31 -24.47 3.60
N ASN A 306 -23.51 -24.38 3.03
CA ASN A 306 -23.90 -25.02 1.77
C ASN A 306 -24.30 -24.00 0.69
N ASN A 307 -24.15 -22.69 0.95
CA ASN A 307 -24.66 -21.64 0.09
C ASN A 307 -23.57 -20.64 -0.29
N PHE A 308 -23.65 -20.18 -1.53
CA PHE A 308 -22.97 -18.96 -1.97
C PHE A 308 -23.86 -17.75 -1.70
N TYR A 309 -23.23 -16.70 -1.18
CA TYR A 309 -23.84 -15.40 -0.95
C TYR A 309 -23.24 -14.43 -1.98
N ILE A 310 -24.10 -13.73 -2.69
CA ILE A 310 -23.72 -12.89 -3.83
C ILE A 310 -24.17 -11.46 -3.53
N VAL A 311 -23.25 -10.51 -3.61
CA VAL A 311 -23.57 -9.08 -3.64
C VAL A 311 -23.41 -8.63 -5.09
N THR A 312 -24.43 -8.01 -5.68
CA THR A 312 -24.43 -7.65 -7.10
C THR A 312 -25.23 -6.38 -7.36
N ASN A 313 -24.86 -5.64 -8.41
CA ASN A 313 -25.61 -4.50 -8.94
C ASN A 313 -26.69 -4.90 -9.97
N LYS A 314 -26.89 -6.21 -10.16
CA LYS A 314 -27.87 -6.74 -11.10
C LYS A 314 -29.28 -6.26 -10.75
N ASP A 315 -30.11 -6.05 -11.77
CA ASP A 315 -31.52 -5.69 -11.62
C ASP A 315 -31.73 -4.33 -10.91
N GLU A 316 -30.79 -3.39 -11.10
CA GLU A 316 -30.79 -2.01 -10.54
C GLU A 316 -30.75 -1.96 -9.00
N ALA A 317 -30.09 -2.93 -8.38
CA ALA A 317 -29.94 -3.06 -6.93
C ALA A 317 -29.03 -2.03 -6.26
#